data_AF-A0AAJ4ZAS8-F1
#
_entry.id   AF-A0AAJ4ZAS8-F1
#
_cell.length_a   1.000
_cell.length_b   1.000
_cell.length_c   1.000
_cell.angle_alpha   90.00
_cell.angle_beta   90.00
_cell.angle_gamma   90.00
#
_symmetry.space_group_name_H-M   'P 1'
#
loop_
_entity.id
_entity.type
_entity.pdbx_description
1 polymer ?
#
loop_
_entity_poly.entity_id
_entity_poly.type
_entity_poly.pdbx_seq_one_letter_code
_entity_poly.pdbx_strand_id
1 'polypeptide(L)'
;MDWKWLFFYPDQGIATVNELTAPVDRPIRFEITATTMMNSFFVPALAGQVYAMPGMETKLHAVVNKPGVYDGFSANYSGAGFSGMRFKFHGVSPEEFDAWVAKVKAKGENLSRDKYEALAKPSEWVPVHYYADVSPNLYDAILNRCVQPGQTCLKDMMDQPNHPHAGRARTGKADALLAGAMCTARNTAQFAQDTRRAPGEALTQ
;
A
#
# COMPACT_ATOMS: atom_id res chain seq x y z
N MET A 1 11.93 -4.10 -7.59
CA MET A 1 12.24 -5.52 -7.92
C MET A 1 13.68 -5.57 -8.40
N ASP A 2 14.22 -6.76 -8.72
CA ASP A 2 15.57 -6.84 -9.31
C ASP A 2 15.58 -6.18 -10.69
N TRP A 3 16.24 -5.00 -10.75
CA TRP A 3 16.52 -4.19 -11.95
C TRP A 3 15.30 -3.74 -12.77
N LYS A 4 14.13 -3.66 -12.15
CA LYS A 4 12.90 -3.13 -12.75
C LYS A 4 12.00 -2.48 -11.71
N TRP A 5 11.23 -1.49 -12.15
CA TRP A 5 10.24 -0.78 -11.34
C TRP A 5 8.83 -1.20 -11.72
N LEU A 6 8.03 -1.54 -10.73
CA LEU A 6 6.60 -1.85 -10.88
C LEU A 6 5.82 -0.78 -10.13
N PHE A 7 4.93 -0.10 -10.82
CA PHE A 7 4.09 0.96 -10.30
C PHE A 7 2.64 0.49 -10.25
N PHE A 8 1.98 0.73 -9.11
CA PHE A 8 0.57 0.43 -8.91
C PHE A 8 -0.22 1.74 -8.84
N TYR A 9 -1.40 1.74 -9.46
CA TYR A 9 -2.35 2.84 -9.41
C TYR A 9 -3.64 2.32 -8.76
N PRO A 10 -3.77 2.40 -7.43
CA PRO A 10 -4.87 1.78 -6.71
C PRO A 10 -6.24 2.36 -7.12
N ASP A 11 -6.32 3.67 -7.34
CA ASP A 11 -7.56 4.35 -7.72
C ASP A 11 -8.06 3.94 -9.11
N GLN A 12 -7.13 3.65 -10.03
CA GLN A 12 -7.45 3.24 -11.40
C GLN A 12 -7.52 1.71 -11.58
N GLY A 13 -6.95 0.94 -10.66
CA GLY A 13 -6.85 -0.52 -10.72
C GLY A 13 -5.82 -1.05 -11.73
N ILE A 14 -4.84 -0.24 -12.12
CA ILE A 14 -3.83 -0.59 -13.15
C ILE A 14 -2.43 -0.71 -12.54
N ALA A 15 -1.54 -1.36 -13.26
CA ALA A 15 -0.11 -1.38 -12.94
C ALA A 15 0.76 -1.24 -14.18
N THR A 16 1.96 -0.71 -14.03
CA THR A 16 2.90 -0.47 -15.13
C THR A 16 4.32 -0.81 -14.74
N VAL A 17 5.13 -1.24 -15.71
CA VAL A 17 6.56 -1.54 -15.52
C VAL A 17 7.38 -0.46 -16.21
N ASN A 18 8.36 0.11 -15.48
CA ASN A 18 9.33 1.10 -15.97
C ASN A 18 8.74 2.39 -16.61
N GLU A 19 7.44 2.63 -16.49
CA GLU A 19 6.76 3.86 -16.90
C GLU A 19 5.83 4.32 -15.79
N LEU A 20 5.92 5.59 -15.41
CA LEU A 20 5.09 6.25 -14.42
C LEU A 20 4.50 7.52 -15.06
N THR A 21 3.19 7.66 -15.10
CA THR A 21 2.51 8.82 -15.68
C THR A 21 1.64 9.44 -14.62
N ALA A 22 1.72 10.76 -14.46
CA ALA A 22 0.95 11.46 -13.45
C ALA A 22 0.52 12.85 -13.95
N PRO A 23 -0.64 13.34 -13.50
CA PRO A 23 -1.12 14.66 -13.84
C PRO A 23 -0.26 15.75 -13.17
N VAL A 24 -0.04 16.85 -13.89
CA VAL A 24 0.62 18.05 -13.34
C VAL A 24 -0.27 18.78 -12.32
N ASP A 25 0.36 19.58 -11.47
CA ASP A 25 -0.27 20.44 -10.45
C ASP A 25 -1.15 19.70 -9.45
N ARG A 26 -0.89 18.40 -9.25
CA ARG A 26 -1.56 17.57 -8.24
C ARG A 26 -0.56 16.94 -7.27
N PRO A 27 -0.85 16.93 -5.95
CA PRO A 27 -0.07 16.18 -4.98
C PRO A 27 -0.16 14.68 -5.25
N ILE A 28 1.00 14.04 -5.38
CA ILE A 28 1.14 12.60 -5.56
C ILE A 28 1.75 12.03 -4.28
N ARG A 29 1.11 11.00 -3.73
CA ARG A 29 1.65 10.20 -2.63
C ARG A 29 2.21 8.91 -3.19
N PHE A 30 3.52 8.74 -3.09
CA PHE A 30 4.19 7.48 -3.40
C PHE A 30 4.35 6.64 -2.14
N GLU A 31 3.93 5.38 -2.23
CA GLU A 31 4.16 4.34 -1.23
C GLU A 31 5.14 3.34 -1.85
N ILE A 32 6.37 3.33 -1.34
CA ILE A 32 7.48 2.66 -1.98
C ILE A 32 7.95 1.53 -1.08
N THR A 33 8.11 0.35 -1.66
CA THR A 33 8.68 -0.83 -1.01
C THR A 33 9.62 -1.56 -1.96
N ALA A 34 10.43 -2.47 -1.44
CA ALA A 34 11.29 -3.32 -2.24
C ALA A 34 10.98 -4.80 -2.02
N THR A 35 11.24 -5.64 -3.03
CA THR A 35 11.00 -7.08 -2.93
C THR A 35 12.21 -7.81 -2.35
N THR A 36 13.40 -7.47 -2.83
CA THR A 36 14.64 -8.27 -2.67
C THR A 36 15.72 -7.48 -1.96
N MET A 37 16.29 -6.48 -2.63
CA MET A 37 17.39 -5.66 -2.15
C MET A 37 16.94 -4.22 -1.88
N MET A 38 17.69 -3.53 -1.02
CA MET A 38 17.51 -2.10 -0.82
C MET A 38 17.80 -1.36 -2.12
N ASN A 39 16.89 -0.45 -2.49
CA ASN A 39 16.99 0.35 -3.68
C ASN A 39 16.78 1.83 -3.33
N SER A 40 16.95 2.72 -4.30
CA SER A 40 16.72 4.15 -4.09
C SER A 40 15.96 4.73 -5.28
N PHE A 41 14.70 5.07 -5.06
CA PHE A 41 13.88 5.77 -6.04
C PHE A 41 14.35 7.22 -6.15
N PHE A 42 14.80 7.63 -7.33
CA PHE A 42 15.23 9.00 -7.56
C PHE A 42 14.75 9.51 -8.91
N VAL A 43 14.12 10.68 -8.89
CA VAL A 43 13.75 11.46 -10.07
C VAL A 43 14.30 12.87 -9.84
N PRO A 44 15.41 13.27 -10.46
CA PRO A 44 16.09 14.54 -10.15
C PRO A 44 15.21 15.78 -10.34
N ALA A 45 14.25 15.68 -11.27
CA ALA A 45 13.31 16.76 -11.54
C ALA A 45 12.16 16.86 -10.53
N LEU A 46 12.00 15.86 -9.65
CA LEU A 46 10.98 15.80 -8.61
C LEU A 46 11.61 15.78 -7.22
N ALA A 47 10.74 15.97 -6.21
CA ALA A 47 10.93 16.26 -4.78
C ALA A 47 11.92 15.40 -3.95
N GLY A 48 12.96 14.82 -4.53
CA GLY A 48 14.09 14.20 -3.83
C GLY A 48 14.27 12.71 -4.09
N GLN A 49 15.23 12.13 -3.37
CA GLN A 49 15.58 10.72 -3.39
C GLN A 49 14.98 10.03 -2.16
N VAL A 50 14.43 8.82 -2.32
CA VAL A 50 13.91 8.02 -1.20
C VAL A 50 14.32 6.56 -1.34
N TYR A 51 14.66 5.94 -0.22
CA TYR A 51 15.04 4.53 -0.17
C TYR A 51 13.83 3.61 -0.21
N ALA A 52 13.97 2.50 -0.91
CA ALA A 52 13.03 1.39 -0.93
C ALA A 52 13.66 0.21 -0.20
N MET A 53 13.02 -0.25 0.89
CA MET A 53 13.53 -1.34 1.72
C MET A 53 12.54 -2.51 1.75
N PRO A 54 13.01 -3.77 1.72
CA PRO A 54 12.12 -4.91 1.81
C PRO A 54 11.45 -5.02 3.17
N GLY A 55 10.13 -5.25 3.19
CA GLY A 55 9.36 -5.37 4.42
C GLY A 55 9.01 -4.04 5.10
N MET A 56 9.35 -2.91 4.48
CA MET A 56 8.99 -1.57 4.95
C MET A 56 8.36 -0.77 3.82
N GLU A 57 7.48 0.16 4.19
CA GLU A 57 6.89 1.14 3.29
C GLU A 57 7.48 2.52 3.62
N THR A 58 8.07 3.16 2.61
CA THR A 58 8.48 4.56 2.69
C THR A 58 7.51 5.43 1.91
N LYS A 59 7.29 6.65 2.40
CA LYS A 59 6.34 7.61 1.82
C LYS A 59 7.08 8.80 1.25
N LEU A 60 6.74 9.17 0.02
CA LEU A 60 7.24 10.38 -0.63
C LEU A 60 6.06 11.18 -1.17
N HIS A 61 6.07 12.47 -0.91
CA HIS A 61 5.10 13.40 -1.48
C HIS A 61 5.82 14.25 -2.53
N ALA A 62 5.25 14.30 -3.74
CA ALA A 62 5.78 15.14 -4.81
C ALA A 62 4.66 15.86 -5.54
N VAL A 63 5.01 16.98 -6.17
CA VAL A 63 4.15 17.72 -7.09
C VAL A 63 4.98 18.00 -8.34
N VAL A 64 4.37 17.81 -9.51
CA VAL A 64 4.99 18.10 -10.81
C VAL A 64 4.33 19.33 -11.38
N ASN A 65 5.05 20.44 -11.46
CA ASN A 65 4.46 21.73 -11.87
C ASN A 65 4.55 22.01 -13.37
N LYS A 66 5.24 21.15 -14.13
CA LYS A 66 5.45 21.34 -15.57
C LYS A 66 5.21 20.04 -16.32
N PRO A 67 4.46 20.06 -17.42
CA PRO A 67 4.35 18.90 -18.28
C PRO A 67 5.72 18.56 -18.90
N GLY A 68 6.01 17.29 -19.05
CA GLY A 68 7.29 16.83 -19.59
C GLY A 68 7.58 15.37 -19.29
N VAL A 69 8.66 14.88 -19.91
CA VAL A 69 9.20 13.55 -19.65
C VAL A 69 10.47 13.69 -18.83
N TYR A 70 10.50 13.02 -17.68
CA TYR A 70 11.56 13.07 -16.70
C TYR A 70 12.19 11.69 -16.53
N ASP A 71 13.51 11.67 -16.39
CA ASP A 71 14.26 10.44 -16.16
C ASP A 71 14.25 10.08 -14.67
N GLY A 72 13.75 8.88 -14.37
CA GLY A 72 13.87 8.25 -13.08
C GLY A 72 14.87 7.11 -13.11
N PHE A 73 15.64 6.94 -12.03
CA PHE A 73 16.62 5.86 -11.94
C PHE A 73 16.82 5.42 -10.50
N SER A 74 17.39 4.23 -10.36
CA SER A 74 17.91 3.76 -9.08
C SER A 74 19.24 4.46 -8.76
N ALA A 75 19.35 5.06 -7.57
CA ALA A 75 20.60 5.69 -7.11
C ALA A 75 21.49 4.77 -6.25
N ASN A 76 21.05 3.55 -5.94
CA ASN A 76 21.78 2.62 -5.08
C ASN A 76 22.14 1.32 -5.81
N TYR A 77 23.42 0.93 -5.77
CA TYR A 77 23.90 -0.27 -6.44
C TYR A 77 23.19 -1.52 -5.91
N SER A 78 22.50 -2.22 -6.81
CA SER A 78 21.74 -3.44 -6.51
C SER A 78 22.18 -4.63 -7.38
N GLY A 79 23.43 -4.67 -7.83
CA GLY A 79 24.00 -5.76 -8.63
C GLY A 79 24.15 -5.47 -10.13
N ALA A 80 24.31 -6.54 -10.93
CA ALA A 80 24.73 -6.48 -12.34
C ALA A 80 23.83 -5.61 -13.23
N GLY A 81 22.50 -5.77 -13.15
CA GLY A 81 21.53 -5.02 -13.95
C GLY A 81 21.21 -3.61 -13.46
N PHE A 82 21.91 -3.10 -12.43
CA PHE A 82 21.64 -1.79 -11.82
C PHE A 82 21.63 -0.64 -12.84
N SER A 83 22.55 -0.65 -13.81
CA SER A 83 22.66 0.37 -14.85
C SER A 83 21.39 0.51 -15.72
N GLY A 84 20.67 -0.59 -15.91
CA GLY A 84 19.42 -0.65 -16.67
C GLY A 84 18.18 -0.31 -15.86
N MET A 85 18.30 -0.09 -14.55
CA MET A 85 17.17 0.15 -13.65
C MET A 85 16.68 1.61 -13.73
N ARG A 86 16.16 1.95 -14.90
CA ARG A 86 15.66 3.28 -15.27
C ARG A 86 14.17 3.20 -15.59
N PHE A 87 13.47 4.30 -15.37
CA PHE A 87 12.07 4.46 -15.73
C PHE A 87 11.82 5.86 -16.25
N LYS A 88 10.75 6.03 -17.02
CA LYS A 88 10.30 7.35 -17.47
C LYS A 88 9.14 7.82 -16.62
N PHE A 89 9.24 9.06 -16.14
CA PHE A 89 8.17 9.75 -15.44
C PHE A 89 7.55 10.78 -16.39
N HIS A 90 6.27 10.63 -16.71
CA HIS A 90 5.52 11.52 -17.59
C HIS A 90 4.62 12.44 -16.76
N GLY A 91 4.97 13.72 -16.68
CA GLY A 91 4.07 14.76 -16.20
C GLY A 91 3.18 15.22 -17.34
N VAL A 92 1.88 14.95 -17.27
CA VAL A 92 0.92 15.24 -18.35
C VAL A 92 -0.25 16.07 -17.83
N SER A 93 -1.05 16.64 -18.73
CA SER A 93 -2.31 17.27 -18.32
C SER A 93 -3.30 16.23 -17.75
N PRO A 94 -4.29 16.64 -16.95
CA PRO A 94 -5.32 15.72 -16.46
C PRO A 94 -6.05 14.95 -17.57
N GLU A 95 -6.33 15.59 -18.70
CA GLU A 95 -7.01 14.99 -19.85
C GLU A 95 -6.16 13.91 -20.52
N GLU A 96 -4.86 14.18 -20.70
CA GLU A 96 -3.90 13.21 -21.23
C GLU A 96 -3.69 12.03 -20.27
N PHE A 97 -3.73 12.28 -18.95
CA PHE A 97 -3.67 11.21 -17.95
C PHE A 97 -4.85 10.25 -18.09
N ASP A 98 -6.07 10.78 -18.20
CA ASP A 98 -7.28 9.96 -18.36
C ASP A 98 -7.24 9.15 -19.67
N ALA A 99 -6.77 9.76 -20.75
CA ALA A 99 -6.54 9.07 -22.03
C ALA A 99 -5.49 7.96 -21.92
N TRP A 100 -4.40 8.21 -21.18
CA TRP A 100 -3.36 7.21 -20.92
C TRP A 100 -3.90 6.05 -20.08
N VAL A 101 -4.69 6.32 -19.04
CA VAL A 101 -5.36 5.28 -18.22
C VAL A 101 -6.26 4.42 -19.11
N ALA A 102 -7.07 5.02 -19.99
CA ALA A 102 -7.92 4.29 -20.92
C ALA A 102 -7.10 3.39 -21.87
N LYS A 103 -5.96 3.89 -22.38
CA LYS A 103 -5.02 3.12 -23.20
C LYS A 103 -4.44 1.92 -22.43
N VAL A 104 -4.03 2.12 -21.18
CA VAL A 104 -3.50 1.05 -20.32
C VAL A 104 -4.57 0.00 -20.06
N LYS A 105 -5.81 0.39 -19.77
CA LYS A 105 -6.92 -0.54 -19.57
C LYS A 105 -7.28 -1.33 -20.82
N ALA A 106 -7.16 -0.73 -22.00
CA ALA A 106 -7.48 -1.40 -23.27
C ALA A 106 -6.39 -2.38 -23.74
N LYS A 107 -5.12 -2.12 -23.42
CA LYS A 107 -3.97 -2.90 -23.91
C LYS A 107 -3.30 -3.77 -22.85
N GLY A 108 -3.58 -3.50 -21.58
CA GLY A 108 -2.90 -4.14 -20.47
C GLY A 108 -3.46 -5.53 -20.19
N GLU A 109 -2.61 -6.38 -19.66
CA GLU A 109 -3.02 -7.71 -19.19
C GLU A 109 -3.47 -7.67 -17.72
N ASN A 110 -4.05 -8.75 -17.21
CA ASN A 110 -4.20 -8.91 -15.76
C ASN A 110 -2.85 -9.23 -15.12
N LEU A 111 -2.55 -8.61 -13.98
CA LEU A 111 -1.42 -8.90 -13.09
C LEU A 111 -1.88 -9.85 -11.97
N SER A 112 -1.77 -11.15 -12.24
CA SER A 112 -2.00 -12.21 -11.25
C SER A 112 -0.79 -12.38 -10.31
N ARG A 113 -0.98 -13.06 -9.17
CA ARG A 113 0.14 -13.45 -8.29
C ARG A 113 1.20 -14.27 -9.04
N ASP A 114 0.78 -15.23 -9.86
CA ASP A 114 1.70 -16.05 -10.66
C ASP A 114 2.48 -15.21 -11.68
N LYS A 115 1.81 -14.26 -12.34
CA LYS A 115 2.45 -13.33 -13.27
C LYS A 115 3.42 -12.40 -12.55
N TYR A 116 3.07 -11.94 -11.35
CA TYR A 116 3.99 -11.18 -10.52
C TYR A 116 5.21 -12.02 -10.14
N GLU A 117 5.05 -13.29 -9.76
CA GLU A 117 6.19 -14.17 -9.42
C GLU A 117 7.10 -14.38 -10.63
N ALA A 118 6.53 -14.57 -11.82
CA ALA A 118 7.28 -14.60 -13.06
C ALA A 118 8.03 -13.28 -13.32
N LEU A 119 7.37 -12.15 -13.10
CA LEU A 119 7.95 -10.82 -13.23
C LEU A 119 9.02 -10.55 -12.15
N ALA A 120 8.92 -11.15 -10.96
CA ALA A 120 9.84 -10.96 -9.83
C ALA A 120 11.19 -11.64 -10.03
N LYS A 121 11.30 -12.60 -10.96
CA LYS A 121 12.57 -13.21 -11.32
C LYS A 121 13.55 -12.15 -11.84
N PRO A 122 14.86 -12.26 -11.54
CA PRO A 122 15.86 -11.31 -12.02
C PRO A 122 15.82 -11.18 -13.54
N SER A 123 15.72 -9.95 -14.05
CA SER A 123 15.84 -9.66 -15.49
C SER A 123 16.30 -8.23 -15.69
N GLU A 124 17.00 -7.97 -16.81
CA GLU A 124 17.57 -6.67 -17.12
C GLU A 124 16.88 -6.05 -18.33
N TRP A 125 16.95 -4.72 -18.45
CA TRP A 125 16.45 -3.96 -19.61
C TRP A 125 15.00 -4.27 -19.99
N VAL A 126 14.14 -4.43 -18.98
CA VAL A 126 12.73 -4.76 -19.18
C VAL A 126 12.02 -3.60 -19.86
N PRO A 127 11.35 -3.82 -21.01
CA PRO A 127 10.62 -2.76 -21.68
C PRO A 127 9.38 -2.35 -20.88
N VAL A 128 8.73 -1.28 -21.30
CA VAL A 128 7.48 -0.83 -20.68
C VAL A 128 6.40 -1.88 -20.88
N HIS A 129 5.77 -2.30 -19.79
CA HIS A 129 4.63 -3.20 -19.79
C HIS A 129 3.44 -2.60 -19.05
N TYR A 130 2.24 -2.93 -19.50
CA TYR A 130 0.99 -2.41 -18.98
C TYR A 130 0.12 -3.56 -18.46
N TYR A 131 -0.48 -3.33 -17.29
CA TYR A 131 -1.46 -4.22 -16.70
C TYR A 131 -2.76 -3.45 -16.47
N ALA A 132 -3.84 -3.96 -17.07
CA ALA A 132 -5.17 -3.34 -17.03
C ALA A 132 -5.92 -3.63 -15.72
N ASP A 133 -5.53 -4.71 -15.04
CA ASP A 133 -6.15 -5.17 -13.80
C ASP A 133 -5.08 -5.77 -12.89
N VAL A 134 -5.26 -5.63 -11.58
CA VAL A 134 -4.29 -6.06 -10.57
C VAL A 134 -4.99 -6.93 -9.53
N SER A 135 -4.36 -8.06 -9.17
CA SER A 135 -4.90 -8.92 -8.11
C SER A 135 -5.17 -8.13 -6.82
N PRO A 136 -6.32 -8.37 -6.15
CA PRO A 136 -6.62 -7.72 -4.89
C PRO A 136 -5.53 -7.94 -3.85
N ASN A 137 -5.20 -6.88 -3.10
CA ASN A 137 -4.20 -6.89 -2.03
C ASN A 137 -2.79 -7.34 -2.46
N LEU A 138 -2.46 -7.30 -3.76
CA LEU A 138 -1.14 -7.72 -4.23
C LEU A 138 -0.02 -6.86 -3.63
N TYR A 139 -0.21 -5.54 -3.56
CA TYR A 139 0.77 -4.64 -2.93
C TYR A 139 1.03 -5.00 -1.46
N ASP A 140 -0.04 -5.18 -0.69
CA ASP A 140 0.05 -5.58 0.72
C ASP A 140 0.72 -6.96 0.89
N ALA A 141 0.45 -7.91 0.00
CA ALA A 141 1.12 -9.21 -0.02
C ALA A 141 2.62 -9.09 -0.34
N ILE A 142 3.01 -8.16 -1.22
CA ILE A 142 4.42 -7.87 -1.53
C ILE A 142 5.11 -7.25 -0.31
N LEU A 143 4.50 -6.23 0.29
CA LEU A 143 5.02 -5.55 1.47
C LEU A 143 5.24 -6.53 2.63
N ASN A 144 4.27 -7.41 2.87
CA ASN A 144 4.31 -8.40 3.94
C ASN A 144 4.97 -9.74 3.54
N ARG A 145 5.57 -9.80 2.35
CA ARG A 145 6.35 -10.95 1.84
C ARG A 145 5.57 -12.28 1.86
N CYS A 146 4.29 -12.24 1.49
CA CYS A 146 3.37 -13.39 1.44
C CYS A 146 2.62 -13.48 0.11
N VAL A 147 3.35 -13.26 -0.98
CA VAL A 147 2.78 -13.32 -2.34
C VAL A 147 2.31 -14.73 -2.67
N GLN A 148 3.04 -15.76 -2.24
CA GLN A 148 2.70 -17.15 -2.54
C GLN A 148 1.45 -17.60 -1.77
N PRO A 149 0.55 -18.37 -2.40
CA PRO A 149 -0.60 -18.95 -1.72
C PRO A 149 -0.19 -19.78 -0.50
N GLY A 150 -0.80 -19.53 0.66
CA GLY A 150 -0.55 -20.28 1.90
C GLY A 150 0.65 -19.80 2.73
N GLN A 151 1.39 -18.78 2.31
CA GLN A 151 2.37 -18.13 3.18
C GLN A 151 1.71 -17.21 4.20
N THR A 152 2.15 -17.30 5.46
CA THR A 152 1.77 -16.34 6.51
C THR A 152 2.43 -15.00 6.24
N CYS A 153 1.64 -13.93 6.21
CA CYS A 153 2.15 -12.57 6.07
C CYS A 153 2.90 -12.12 7.32
N LEU A 154 3.94 -11.29 7.15
CA LEU A 154 4.72 -10.72 8.26
C LEU A 154 3.85 -10.04 9.31
N LYS A 155 2.86 -9.24 8.89
CA LYS A 155 1.89 -8.63 9.81
C LYS A 155 1.10 -9.65 10.64
N ASP A 156 0.70 -10.76 10.04
CA ASP A 156 -0.14 -11.77 10.70
C ASP A 156 0.67 -12.58 11.72
N MET A 157 1.99 -12.73 11.51
CA MET A 157 2.89 -13.33 12.49
C MET A 157 2.99 -12.47 13.77
N MET A 158 2.98 -11.15 13.62
CA MET A 158 3.08 -10.20 14.74
C MET A 158 1.78 -10.10 15.56
N ASP A 159 0.64 -10.39 14.92
CA ASP A 159 -0.68 -10.42 15.57
C ASP A 159 -1.02 -11.77 16.21
N GLN A 160 -0.10 -12.75 16.20
CA GLN A 160 -0.34 -14.04 16.84
C GLN A 160 -0.41 -13.92 18.37
N PRO A 161 -1.39 -14.57 19.03
CA PRO A 161 -1.62 -14.46 20.47
C PRO A 161 -0.48 -15.01 21.36
N ASN A 162 0.52 -15.67 20.78
CA ASN A 162 1.65 -16.29 21.48
C ASN A 162 2.98 -15.54 21.31
N HIS A 163 3.00 -14.33 20.75
CA HIS A 163 4.22 -13.51 20.70
C HIS A 163 4.44 -12.74 22.03
N PRO A 164 5.64 -12.76 22.64
CA PRO A 164 5.92 -12.13 23.95
C PRO A 164 5.76 -10.60 24.00
N HIS A 165 5.46 -9.95 22.88
CA HIS A 165 5.20 -8.51 22.78
C HIS A 165 3.90 -8.16 22.02
N ALA A 166 3.03 -9.15 21.73
CA ALA A 166 1.72 -8.87 21.17
C ALA A 166 0.87 -8.18 22.24
N GLY A 167 0.84 -6.84 22.18
CA GLY A 167 -0.08 -6.03 22.98
C GLY A 167 -1.48 -6.57 22.76
N ARG A 168 -2.15 -6.98 23.84
CA ARG A 168 -3.49 -7.57 23.83
C ARG A 168 -4.46 -6.69 23.04
N ALA A 169 -4.61 -6.95 21.74
CA ALA A 169 -5.74 -6.46 20.98
C ALA A 169 -6.97 -7.11 21.62
N ARG A 170 -7.75 -6.30 22.34
CA ARG A 170 -9.01 -6.73 22.94
C ARG A 170 -9.93 -7.15 21.81
N THR A 171 -10.00 -8.44 21.54
CA THR A 171 -11.02 -9.06 20.72
C THR A 171 -12.39 -8.77 21.33
N GLY A 172 -13.13 -7.87 20.68
CA GLY A 172 -14.57 -7.98 20.41
C GLY A 172 -15.57 -8.19 21.55
N LYS A 173 -15.17 -8.20 22.82
CA LYS A 173 -16.10 -8.34 23.97
C LYS A 173 -16.24 -7.05 24.78
N ALA A 174 -15.35 -6.07 24.61
CA ALA A 174 -15.42 -4.81 25.36
C ALA A 174 -16.56 -3.89 24.86
N ASP A 175 -16.84 -3.87 23.54
CA ASP A 175 -17.90 -3.02 22.98
C ASP A 175 -19.31 -3.51 23.37
N ALA A 176 -19.50 -4.82 23.55
CA ALA A 176 -20.76 -5.37 24.03
C ALA A 176 -21.04 -5.05 25.51
N LEU A 177 -19.99 -4.89 26.33
CA LEU A 177 -20.12 -4.52 27.75
C LEU A 177 -20.34 -3.02 27.96
N LEU A 178 -19.85 -2.16 27.04
CA LEU A 178 -20.00 -0.71 27.13
C LEU A 178 -21.32 -0.20 26.54
N ALA A 179 -21.93 -0.92 25.59
CA ALA A 179 -23.22 -0.53 25.01
C ALA A 179 -24.37 -0.48 26.04
N GLY A 180 -24.29 -1.29 27.11
CA GLY A 180 -25.26 -1.26 28.21
C GLY A 180 -24.99 -0.16 29.25
N ALA A 181 -23.80 0.44 29.27
CA ALA A 181 -23.39 1.42 30.27
C ALA A 181 -23.57 2.88 29.81
N MET A 182 -23.98 3.10 28.55
CA MET A 182 -24.17 4.43 27.98
C MET A 182 -25.64 4.78 27.84
N CYS A 183 -26.03 5.91 28.41
CA CYS A 183 -27.37 6.45 28.28
C CYS A 183 -27.53 7.04 26.87
N THR A 184 -28.39 6.42 26.06
CA THR A 184 -28.75 6.83 24.70
C THR A 184 -30.22 7.27 24.67
N ALA A 185 -30.64 7.96 23.62
CA ALA A 185 -32.04 8.40 23.47
C ALA A 185 -33.08 7.25 23.45
N ARG A 186 -32.64 6.00 23.27
CA ARG A 186 -33.52 4.82 23.22
C ARG A 186 -33.66 4.08 24.56
N ASN A 187 -32.76 4.29 25.53
CA ASN A 187 -32.74 3.55 26.80
C ASN A 187 -32.85 4.46 28.04
N THR A 188 -33.22 5.73 27.86
CA THR A 188 -33.29 6.75 28.92
C THR A 188 -34.25 6.38 30.06
N ALA A 189 -35.38 5.73 29.77
CA ALA A 189 -36.35 5.31 30.79
C ALA A 189 -35.84 4.18 31.70
N GLN A 190 -34.99 3.29 31.17
CA GLN A 190 -34.39 2.18 31.92
C GLN A 190 -33.33 2.71 32.91
N PHE A 191 -32.48 3.63 32.45
CA PHE A 191 -31.44 4.27 33.27
C PHE A 191 -32.02 5.15 34.40
N ALA A 192 -33.20 5.75 34.18
CA ALA A 192 -33.92 6.53 35.20
C ALA A 192 -34.60 5.68 36.29
N GLN A 193 -34.72 4.36 36.08
CA GLN A 193 -35.18 3.41 37.10
C GLN A 193 -34.02 2.90 37.96
N ASP A 194 -32.87 2.62 37.34
CA ASP A 194 -31.69 2.12 38.05
C ASP A 194 -31.06 3.14 39.01
N THR A 195 -31.10 4.43 38.66
CA THR A 195 -30.60 5.52 39.53
C THR A 195 -31.47 5.81 40.75
N ARG A 196 -32.65 5.18 40.88
CA ARG A 196 -33.54 5.31 42.05
C ARG A 196 -33.26 4.29 43.16
N ARG A 197 -32.34 3.34 42.96
CA ARG A 197 -31.85 2.47 44.05
C ARG A 197 -30.69 3.16 44.76
N ALA A 198 -30.97 3.72 45.94
CA ALA A 198 -29.94 4.23 46.83
C ALA A 198 -28.97 3.09 47.26
N PRO A 199 -27.65 3.36 47.40
CA PRO A 199 -26.69 2.37 47.87
C PRO A 199 -26.82 2.27 49.40
N GLY A 200 -27.56 1.29 49.92
CA GLY A 200 -27.74 1.20 51.37
C GLY A 200 -28.57 0.08 51.98
N GLU A 201 -28.89 -1.02 51.29
CA GLU A 201 -29.48 -2.20 51.96
C GLU A 201 -28.57 -3.42 51.82
N ALA A 202 -27.93 -3.74 52.94
CA ALA A 202 -27.13 -4.94 53.16
C ALA A 202 -28.01 -6.19 53.07
N LEU A 203 -27.59 -7.18 52.28
CA LEU A 203 -28.14 -8.54 52.37
C LEU A 203 -27.28 -9.36 53.34
N THR A 204 -27.86 -9.58 54.51
CA THR A 204 -27.53 -10.66 55.42
C THR A 204 -28.29 -11.93 55.00
N GLN A 205 -27.66 -13.08 55.27
CA GLN A 205 -28.05 -14.48 55.04
C GLN A 205 -27.77 -15.03 53.64
#